data_AF-A0A371ED61-F1
#
_entry.id   AF-A0A371ED61-F1
#
_cell.length_a   1.000
_cell.length_b   1.000
_cell.length_c   1.000
_cell.angle_alpha   90.00
_cell.angle_beta   90.00
_cell.angle_gamma   90.00
#
_symmetry.space_group_name_H-M   'P 1'
#
loop_
_entity.id
_entity.type
_entity.pdbx_description
1 polymer ?
#
loop_
_entity_poly.entity_id
_entity_poly.type
_entity_poly.pdbx_seq_one_letter_code
_entity_poly.pdbx_strand_id
1 'polypeptide(L)'
;MKSLFKSKPRTPSDIVRQTRDLLRYANTDHDKLSDLSKNLRDLKSILYGNSESEPIPEACAQLTQEFFKENTLRLLIQCLPNLNLEARKDATQIVANLQRQQVQSKLIASDYLETNLDLLDVLVSGYENMDMALHYGAMLRECIRHQIVAKYVLDSPHMKKFFEYIQRPNFDIAADAAATFKELLTRHKSTVAEFLSTNYEWVKTLHLFFDEYNSKLLESSNYITRRQAVKLLGDMLLDRSNSAVMTRYVSSRDNLRILMNLLRESSKSIQIEAFHVFKLFAANQKKPADIISILVANRSKLLRLLGDLKIDKEDEQFEADKAQVIKEIAALEPRDVA
;
A
#
# COMPACT_ATOMS: atom_id res chain seq x y z
N MET A 1 58.89 -18.78 8.15
CA MET A 1 57.64 -19.45 7.74
C MET A 1 56.49 -18.90 8.56
N LYS A 2 55.74 -17.91 8.04
CA LYS A 2 54.46 -17.46 8.61
C LYS A 2 53.42 -17.44 7.48
N SER A 3 53.00 -18.64 7.12
CA SER A 3 51.74 -18.89 6.43
C SER A 3 51.24 -20.19 7.04
N LEU A 4 49.94 -20.25 7.36
CA LEU A 4 49.10 -21.42 7.62
C LEU A 4 48.18 -21.15 8.81
N PHE A 5 47.15 -20.33 8.57
CA PHE A 5 45.75 -20.57 8.96
C PHE A 5 44.94 -19.46 8.30
N LYS A 6 44.71 -19.55 6.98
CA LYS A 6 43.62 -18.77 6.38
C LYS A 6 42.33 -19.36 6.98
N SER A 7 41.60 -18.56 7.76
CA SER A 7 40.28 -18.95 8.27
C SER A 7 39.44 -19.44 7.09
N LYS A 8 38.78 -20.59 7.25
CA LYS A 8 37.88 -21.14 6.23
C LYS A 8 36.89 -20.03 5.80
N PRO A 9 36.65 -19.83 4.49
CA PRO A 9 35.67 -18.84 4.05
C PRO A 9 34.32 -19.15 4.69
N ARG A 10 33.72 -18.15 5.33
CA ARG A 10 32.42 -18.28 6.00
C ARG A 10 31.37 -18.60 4.96
N THR A 11 30.56 -19.64 5.19
CA THR A 11 29.43 -19.94 4.31
C THR A 11 28.30 -18.92 4.53
N PRO A 12 27.35 -18.76 3.60
CA PRO A 12 26.19 -17.88 3.80
C PRO A 12 25.45 -18.18 5.10
N SER A 13 25.26 -19.47 5.42
CA SER A 13 24.62 -19.91 6.67
C SER A 13 25.43 -19.55 7.92
N ASP A 14 26.77 -19.60 7.87
CA ASP A 14 27.61 -19.21 9.00
C ASP A 14 27.47 -17.71 9.32
N ILE A 15 27.41 -16.88 8.27
CA ILE A 15 27.23 -15.42 8.42
C ILE A 15 25.87 -15.13 9.04
N VAL A 16 24.80 -15.83 8.61
CA VAL A 16 23.47 -15.69 9.20
C VAL A 16 23.47 -16.06 10.69
N ARG A 17 24.06 -17.21 11.05
CA ARG A 17 24.14 -17.65 12.46
C ARG A 17 24.88 -16.64 13.33
N GLN A 18 26.04 -16.18 12.87
CA GLN A 18 26.80 -15.16 13.57
C GLN A 18 26.02 -13.84 13.69
N THR A 19 25.28 -13.45 12.64
CA THR A 19 24.39 -12.27 12.68
C THR A 19 23.31 -12.44 13.73
N ARG A 20 22.65 -13.61 13.77
CA ARG A 20 21.62 -13.93 14.76
C ARG A 20 22.16 -13.89 16.19
N ASP A 21 23.37 -14.42 16.42
CA ASP A 21 24.00 -14.36 17.73
C ASP A 21 24.31 -12.93 18.15
N LEU A 22 24.83 -12.10 17.24
CA LEU A 22 25.06 -10.67 17.52
C LEU A 22 23.74 -9.94 17.83
N LEU A 23 22.66 -10.23 17.08
CA LEU A 23 21.35 -9.63 17.30
C LEU A 23 20.76 -9.96 18.69
N ARG A 24 21.06 -11.14 19.26
CA ARG A 24 20.60 -11.51 20.62
C ARG A 24 21.17 -10.60 21.70
N TYR A 25 22.36 -10.05 21.50
CA TYR A 25 23.06 -9.21 22.49
C TYR A 25 23.11 -7.74 22.10
N ALA A 26 22.80 -7.38 20.85
CA ALA A 26 22.94 -6.02 20.33
C ALA A 26 22.09 -4.95 21.07
N ASN A 27 21.02 -5.38 21.74
CA ASN A 27 20.20 -4.49 22.58
C ASN A 27 20.80 -4.23 23.97
N THR A 28 21.73 -5.07 24.43
CA THR A 28 22.34 -4.97 25.76
C THR A 28 23.84 -4.63 25.71
N ASP A 29 24.52 -4.97 24.62
CA ASP A 29 25.96 -4.79 24.42
C ASP A 29 26.20 -4.05 23.10
N HIS A 30 26.40 -2.73 23.20
CA HIS A 30 26.60 -1.85 22.05
C HIS A 30 27.93 -2.08 21.32
N ASP A 31 28.91 -2.74 21.95
CA ASP A 31 30.19 -3.05 21.30
C ASP A 31 30.02 -4.05 20.14
N LYS A 32 28.92 -4.82 20.16
CA LYS A 32 28.57 -5.77 19.09
C LYS A 32 28.00 -5.12 17.83
N LEU A 33 27.57 -3.86 17.88
CA LEU A 33 26.91 -3.19 16.75
C LEU A 33 27.84 -3.00 15.54
N SER A 34 29.14 -2.81 15.79
CA SER A 34 30.16 -2.70 14.73
C SER A 34 30.29 -4.00 13.95
N ASP A 35 30.36 -5.13 14.63
CA ASP A 35 30.47 -6.44 14.00
C ASP A 35 29.15 -6.86 13.34
N LEU A 36 28.01 -6.50 13.93
CA LEU A 36 26.70 -6.69 13.32
C LEU A 36 26.60 -5.91 12.00
N SER A 37 27.07 -4.67 11.96
CA SER A 37 27.09 -3.84 10.74
C SER A 37 27.99 -4.42 9.65
N LYS A 38 29.10 -5.10 10.01
CA LYS A 38 29.92 -5.85 9.04
C LYS A 38 29.16 -7.04 8.47
N ASN A 39 28.53 -7.83 9.33
CA ASN A 39 27.76 -8.98 8.88
C ASN A 39 26.55 -8.60 8.02
N LEU A 40 25.85 -7.51 8.32
CA LEU A 40 24.76 -7.01 7.47
C LEU A 40 25.27 -6.65 6.07
N ARG A 41 26.43 -6.00 5.96
CA ARG A 41 27.06 -5.75 4.65
C ARG A 41 27.40 -7.04 3.91
N ASP A 42 27.93 -8.04 4.59
CA ASP A 42 28.24 -9.35 4.00
C ASP A 42 26.96 -10.05 3.49
N LEU A 43 25.88 -10.06 4.30
CA LEU A 43 24.58 -10.62 3.90
C LEU A 43 24.01 -9.90 2.67
N LYS A 44 24.06 -8.56 2.64
CA LYS A 44 23.63 -7.77 1.50
C LYS A 44 24.46 -8.07 0.24
N SER A 45 25.79 -8.18 0.37
CA SER A 45 26.66 -8.52 -0.75
C SER A 45 26.35 -9.90 -1.34
N ILE A 46 25.92 -10.87 -0.51
CA ILE A 46 25.47 -12.17 -1.02
C ILE A 46 24.17 -12.03 -1.83
N LEU A 47 23.21 -11.24 -1.32
CA LEU A 47 21.87 -11.10 -1.90
C LEU A 47 21.81 -10.22 -3.16
N TYR A 48 22.71 -9.24 -3.28
CA TYR A 48 22.71 -8.27 -4.38
C TYR A 48 23.97 -8.36 -5.28
N GLY A 49 24.97 -9.15 -4.88
CA GLY A 49 26.29 -9.12 -5.51
C GLY A 49 27.10 -7.88 -5.10
N ASN A 50 28.20 -7.65 -5.80
CA ASN A 50 29.05 -6.47 -5.67
C ASN A 50 29.54 -6.02 -7.06
N SER A 51 30.48 -5.05 -7.11
CA SER A 51 31.01 -4.53 -8.37
C SER A 51 31.74 -5.57 -9.23
N GLU A 52 32.15 -6.70 -8.64
CA GLU A 52 32.96 -7.73 -9.28
C GLU A 52 32.18 -9.03 -9.55
N SER A 53 31.03 -9.24 -8.91
CA SER A 53 30.32 -10.52 -8.95
C SER A 53 28.80 -10.37 -8.77
N GLU A 54 28.06 -11.09 -9.59
CA GLU A 54 26.60 -11.21 -9.49
C GLU A 54 26.20 -12.14 -8.33
N PRO A 55 25.00 -11.97 -7.75
CA PRO A 55 24.52 -12.83 -6.68
C PRO A 55 24.34 -14.27 -7.16
N ILE A 56 24.95 -15.22 -6.45
CA ILE A 56 24.88 -16.65 -6.79
C ILE A 56 23.56 -17.24 -6.24
N PRO A 57 22.67 -17.80 -7.09
CA PRO A 57 21.34 -18.26 -6.65
C PRO A 57 21.38 -19.28 -5.50
N GLU A 58 22.33 -20.21 -5.52
CA GLU A 58 22.49 -21.20 -4.46
C GLU A 58 22.88 -20.55 -3.12
N ALA A 59 23.79 -19.57 -3.14
CA ALA A 59 24.19 -18.85 -1.94
C ALA A 59 23.04 -18.02 -1.36
N CYS A 60 22.25 -17.37 -2.22
CA CYS A 60 21.03 -16.65 -1.84
C CYS A 60 20.01 -17.60 -1.20
N ALA A 61 19.79 -18.78 -1.79
CA ALA A 61 18.87 -19.77 -1.25
C ALA A 61 19.31 -20.30 0.12
N GLN A 62 20.60 -20.61 0.30
CA GLN A 62 21.16 -21.04 1.59
C GLN A 62 21.02 -19.96 2.66
N LEU A 63 21.36 -18.71 2.33
CA LEU A 63 21.19 -17.56 3.22
C LEU A 63 19.72 -17.41 3.64
N THR A 64 18.81 -17.40 2.66
CA THR A 64 17.36 -17.24 2.88
C THR A 64 16.83 -18.33 3.80
N GLN A 65 17.19 -19.59 3.53
CA GLN A 65 16.77 -20.72 4.34
C GLN A 65 17.25 -20.62 5.79
N GLU A 66 18.50 -20.22 6.02
CA GLU A 66 19.03 -20.08 7.38
C GLU A 66 18.45 -18.85 8.09
N PHE A 67 18.19 -17.75 7.37
CA PHE A 67 17.71 -16.50 7.94
C PHE A 67 16.33 -16.64 8.58
N PHE A 68 15.41 -17.36 7.94
CA PHE A 68 14.07 -17.58 8.49
C PHE A 68 14.01 -18.61 9.63
N LYS A 69 15.14 -19.22 10.01
CA LYS A 69 15.23 -20.07 11.22
C LYS A 69 15.46 -19.23 12.48
N GLU A 70 14.99 -19.74 13.61
CA GLU A 70 15.23 -19.19 14.96
C GLU A 70 14.95 -17.67 15.07
N ASN A 71 13.94 -17.16 14.36
CA ASN A 71 13.45 -15.79 14.47
C ASN A 71 14.47 -14.67 14.18
N THR A 72 15.42 -14.88 13.27
CA THR A 72 16.39 -13.83 12.89
C THR A 72 15.70 -12.55 12.41
N LEU A 73 14.59 -12.66 11.64
CA LEU A 73 13.85 -11.49 11.16
C LEU A 73 13.30 -10.64 12.32
N ARG A 74 12.67 -11.28 13.31
CA ARG A 74 12.15 -10.60 14.51
C ARG A 74 13.25 -9.86 15.26
N LEU A 75 14.37 -10.54 15.50
CA LEU A 75 15.51 -9.96 16.20
C LEU A 75 16.07 -8.76 15.43
N LEU A 76 16.15 -8.85 14.10
CA LEU A 76 16.61 -7.75 13.24
C LEU A 76 15.67 -6.55 13.31
N ILE A 77 14.35 -6.76 13.23
CA ILE A 77 13.34 -5.69 13.34
C ILE A 77 13.44 -4.99 14.70
N GLN A 78 13.56 -5.75 15.79
CA GLN A 78 13.67 -5.20 17.14
C GLN A 78 14.98 -4.43 17.38
N CYS A 79 16.08 -4.88 16.77
CA CYS A 79 17.39 -4.24 16.88
C CYS A 79 17.56 -3.03 15.96
N LEU A 80 16.70 -2.87 14.95
CA LEU A 80 16.85 -1.86 13.89
C LEU A 80 17.07 -0.42 14.43
N PRO A 81 16.37 0.05 15.48
CA PRO A 81 16.59 1.39 16.04
C PRO A 81 18.00 1.60 16.62
N ASN A 82 18.67 0.53 17.07
CA ASN A 82 20.01 0.60 17.67
C ASN A 82 21.13 0.64 16.63
N LEU A 83 20.81 0.37 15.36
CA LEU A 83 21.77 0.42 14.26
C LEU A 83 22.02 1.85 13.79
N ASN A 84 23.21 2.10 13.24
CA ASN A 84 23.48 3.34 12.50
C ASN A 84 22.72 3.38 11.16
N LEU A 85 22.66 4.55 10.52
CA LEU A 85 21.87 4.75 9.31
C LEU A 85 22.22 3.78 8.17
N GLU A 86 23.50 3.50 7.95
CA GLU A 86 23.93 2.60 6.87
C GLU A 86 23.51 1.15 7.14
N ALA A 87 23.71 0.68 8.36
CA ALA A 87 23.27 -0.65 8.78
C ALA A 87 21.74 -0.79 8.75
N ARG A 88 20.98 0.28 9.05
CA ARG A 88 19.50 0.29 8.87
C ARG A 88 19.12 0.12 7.40
N LYS A 89 19.79 0.84 6.48
CA LYS A 89 19.55 0.70 5.03
C LYS A 89 19.87 -0.71 4.54
N ASP A 90 21.01 -1.26 4.96
CA ASP A 90 21.40 -2.62 4.63
C ASP A 90 20.37 -3.64 5.13
N ALA A 91 19.95 -3.53 6.40
CA ALA A 91 18.91 -4.37 6.98
C ALA A 91 17.58 -4.28 6.20
N THR A 92 17.12 -3.07 5.85
CA THR A 92 15.91 -2.88 5.02
C THR A 92 16.03 -3.57 3.67
N GLN A 93 17.17 -3.44 2.99
CA GLN A 93 17.41 -4.08 1.69
C GLN A 93 17.48 -5.60 1.79
N ILE A 94 18.12 -6.13 2.83
CA ILE A 94 18.16 -7.58 3.11
C ILE A 94 16.74 -8.10 3.27
N VAL A 95 15.93 -7.49 4.14
CA VAL A 95 14.54 -7.91 4.38
C VAL A 95 13.73 -7.86 3.08
N ALA A 96 13.85 -6.78 2.31
CA ALA A 96 13.17 -6.62 1.03
C ALA A 96 13.52 -7.72 0.02
N ASN A 97 14.81 -8.04 -0.11
CA ASN A 97 15.28 -9.08 -1.02
C ASN A 97 14.75 -10.47 -0.60
N LEU A 98 14.87 -10.80 0.69
CA LEU A 98 14.43 -12.08 1.26
C LEU A 98 12.95 -12.38 1.03
N GLN A 99 12.08 -11.36 0.98
CA GLN A 99 10.65 -11.58 0.68
C GLN A 99 10.39 -12.16 -0.71
N ARG A 100 11.35 -12.01 -1.64
CA ARG A 100 11.22 -12.41 -3.04
C ARG A 100 12.01 -13.66 -3.38
N GLN A 101 12.88 -14.12 -2.47
CA GLN A 101 13.75 -15.27 -2.69
C GLN A 101 12.94 -16.57 -2.69
N GLN A 102 13.17 -17.39 -3.72
CA GLN A 102 12.61 -18.73 -3.81
C GLN A 102 13.64 -19.76 -3.34
N VAL A 103 13.25 -20.56 -2.35
CA VAL A 103 14.03 -21.72 -1.89
C VAL A 103 13.28 -22.97 -2.33
N GLN A 104 13.88 -23.78 -3.20
CA GLN A 104 13.22 -24.96 -3.80
C GLN A 104 11.86 -24.60 -4.42
N SER A 105 11.82 -23.49 -5.18
CA SER A 105 10.62 -22.94 -5.82
C SER A 105 9.50 -22.49 -4.86
N LYS A 106 9.78 -22.32 -3.56
CA LYS A 106 8.83 -21.81 -2.56
C LYS A 106 9.29 -20.49 -1.95
N LEU A 107 8.34 -19.60 -1.68
CA LEU A 107 8.56 -18.36 -0.94
C LEU A 107 8.47 -18.62 0.57
N ILE A 108 9.52 -19.20 1.15
CA ILE A 108 9.55 -19.56 2.58
C ILE A 108 9.37 -18.37 3.54
N ALA A 109 9.57 -17.14 3.04
CA ALA A 109 9.27 -15.92 3.77
C ALA A 109 7.77 -15.80 4.11
N SER A 110 6.89 -16.24 3.20
CA SER A 110 5.44 -16.26 3.43
C SER A 110 5.08 -17.19 4.59
N ASP A 111 5.62 -18.42 4.59
CA ASP A 111 5.39 -19.42 5.64
C ASP A 111 5.87 -18.93 7.01
N TYR A 112 7.04 -18.26 7.04
CA TYR A 112 7.54 -17.65 8.27
C TYR A 112 6.61 -16.56 8.79
N LEU A 113 6.14 -15.66 7.91
CA LEU A 113 5.28 -14.54 8.29
C LEU A 113 3.90 -15.00 8.76
N GLU A 114 3.33 -16.04 8.16
CA GLU A 114 2.06 -16.64 8.61
C GLU A 114 2.10 -17.05 10.09
N THR A 115 3.26 -17.52 10.57
CA THR A 115 3.45 -17.91 11.98
C THR A 115 3.93 -16.76 12.88
N ASN A 116 4.17 -15.56 12.33
CA ASN A 116 4.74 -14.39 13.01
C ASN A 116 4.05 -13.08 12.61
N LEU A 117 2.72 -13.10 12.44
CA LEU A 117 1.96 -11.95 11.94
C LEU A 117 2.02 -10.73 12.88
N ASP A 118 2.29 -10.92 14.16
CA ASP A 118 2.48 -9.83 15.14
C ASP A 118 3.67 -8.91 14.79
N LEU A 119 4.61 -9.37 13.94
CA LEU A 119 5.66 -8.50 13.40
C LEU A 119 5.11 -7.34 12.57
N LEU A 120 3.95 -7.52 11.94
CA LEU A 120 3.32 -6.48 11.14
C LEU A 120 2.79 -5.35 12.03
N ASP A 121 2.35 -5.64 13.24
CA ASP A 121 1.90 -4.61 14.20
C ASP A 121 3.05 -3.66 14.56
N VAL A 122 4.26 -4.22 14.70
CA VAL A 122 5.50 -3.47 14.93
C VAL A 122 5.85 -2.63 13.71
N LEU A 123 5.81 -3.22 12.50
CA LEU A 123 6.14 -2.50 11.27
C LEU A 123 5.15 -1.37 10.97
N VAL A 124 3.85 -1.58 11.18
CA VAL A 124 2.82 -0.53 10.98
C VAL A 124 2.92 0.55 12.03
N SER A 125 3.14 0.21 13.30
CA SER A 125 3.35 1.20 14.37
C SER A 125 4.70 1.92 14.23
N GLY A 126 5.61 1.37 13.43
CA GLY A 126 6.88 1.98 13.06
C GLY A 126 6.78 3.37 12.42
N TYR A 127 5.66 3.69 11.76
CA TYR A 127 5.39 5.04 11.22
C TYR A 127 5.25 6.13 12.31
N GLU A 128 5.03 5.73 13.56
CA GLU A 128 4.96 6.65 14.70
C GLU A 128 6.35 7.20 15.08
N ASN A 129 7.42 6.50 14.71
CA ASN A 129 8.80 6.91 14.92
C ASN A 129 9.39 7.50 13.62
N MET A 130 9.64 8.82 13.61
CA MET A 130 10.11 9.54 12.42
C MET A 130 11.44 9.02 11.86
N ASP A 131 12.38 8.59 12.72
CA ASP A 131 13.69 8.10 12.29
C ASP A 131 13.63 6.70 11.68
N MET A 132 12.57 5.94 11.99
CA MET A 132 12.39 4.55 11.57
C MET A 132 11.29 4.35 10.53
N ALA A 133 10.40 5.32 10.37
CA ALA A 133 9.20 5.21 9.55
C ALA A 133 9.48 4.71 8.13
N LEU A 134 10.48 5.28 7.44
CA LEU A 134 10.81 4.87 6.07
C LEU A 134 11.43 3.48 6.00
N HIS A 135 12.17 3.06 7.03
CA HIS A 135 12.75 1.71 7.10
C HIS A 135 11.68 0.65 7.34
N TYR A 136 10.79 0.90 8.31
CA TYR A 136 9.70 -0.01 8.62
C TYR A 136 8.63 -0.03 7.54
N GLY A 137 8.30 1.13 6.93
CA GLY A 137 7.40 1.24 5.80
C GLY A 137 7.90 0.46 4.57
N ALA A 138 9.20 0.55 4.27
CA ALA A 138 9.82 -0.24 3.20
C ALA A 138 9.78 -1.75 3.48
N MET A 139 10.09 -2.18 4.71
CA MET A 139 9.98 -3.60 5.10
C MET A 139 8.53 -4.09 5.01
N LEU A 140 7.58 -3.30 5.52
CA LEU A 140 6.16 -3.61 5.48
C LEU A 140 5.65 -3.80 4.05
N ARG A 141 6.00 -2.88 3.12
CA ARG A 141 5.61 -2.99 1.71
C ARG A 141 6.08 -4.28 1.06
N GLU A 142 7.25 -4.76 1.44
CA GLU A 142 7.77 -6.02 0.92
C GLU A 142 7.06 -7.23 1.55
N CYS A 143 6.69 -7.15 2.84
CA CYS A 143 5.92 -8.21 3.50
C CYS A 143 4.49 -8.34 2.97
N ILE A 144 3.78 -7.22 2.68
CA ILE A 144 2.40 -7.25 2.15
C ILE A 144 2.31 -7.78 0.70
N ARG A 145 3.45 -8.10 0.07
CA ARG A 145 3.46 -8.87 -1.17
C ARG A 145 2.86 -10.26 -0.99
N HIS A 146 2.94 -10.83 0.22
CA HIS A 146 2.31 -12.09 0.56
C HIS A 146 0.85 -11.86 0.94
N GLN A 147 -0.07 -12.61 0.33
CA GLN A 147 -1.51 -12.39 0.51
C GLN A 147 -1.96 -12.55 1.97
N ILE A 148 -1.40 -13.52 2.69
CA ILE A 148 -1.70 -13.76 4.11
C ILE A 148 -1.37 -12.53 4.99
N VAL A 149 -0.25 -11.86 4.68
CA VAL A 149 0.19 -10.65 5.39
C VAL A 149 -0.71 -9.47 5.07
N ALA A 150 -1.02 -9.26 3.79
CA ALA A 150 -1.92 -8.18 3.39
C ALA A 150 -3.32 -8.34 3.99
N LYS A 151 -3.84 -9.58 4.02
CA LYS A 151 -5.12 -9.90 4.67
C LYS A 151 -5.09 -9.54 6.16
N TYR A 152 -4.04 -9.96 6.87
CA TYR A 152 -3.88 -9.64 8.28
C TYR A 152 -3.90 -8.13 8.55
N VAL A 153 -3.13 -7.35 7.77
CA VAL A 153 -3.08 -5.89 7.97
C VAL A 153 -4.42 -5.23 7.65
N LEU A 154 -5.08 -5.63 6.56
CA LEU A 154 -6.41 -5.11 6.16
C LEU A 154 -7.47 -5.36 7.24
N ASP A 155 -7.52 -6.58 7.78
CA ASP A 155 -8.52 -6.99 8.77
C ASP A 155 -8.20 -6.49 10.19
N SER A 156 -7.01 -5.91 10.40
CA SER A 156 -6.57 -5.40 11.70
C SER A 156 -7.02 -3.94 11.97
N PRO A 157 -7.07 -3.52 13.24
CA PRO A 157 -7.25 -2.11 13.59
C PRO A 157 -6.16 -1.18 13.03
N HIS A 158 -4.99 -1.72 12.67
CA HIS A 158 -3.88 -0.97 12.12
C HIS A 158 -4.21 -0.31 10.77
N MET A 159 -5.15 -0.87 10.00
CA MET A 159 -5.58 -0.27 8.73
C MET A 159 -6.07 1.17 8.92
N LYS A 160 -6.71 1.48 10.06
CA LYS A 160 -7.21 2.83 10.37
C LYS A 160 -6.09 3.85 10.61
N LYS A 161 -4.93 3.41 11.08
CA LYS A 161 -3.79 4.30 11.33
C LYS A 161 -3.27 4.94 10.04
N PHE A 162 -3.43 4.28 8.89
CA PHE A 162 -2.99 4.84 7.61
C PHE A 162 -3.71 6.14 7.24
N PHE A 163 -4.97 6.34 7.64
CA PHE A 163 -5.67 7.60 7.40
C PHE A 163 -4.99 8.80 8.10
N GLU A 164 -4.33 8.56 9.23
CA GLU A 164 -3.51 9.55 9.92
C GLU A 164 -2.12 9.65 9.28
N TYR A 165 -1.46 8.52 9.04
CA TYR A 165 -0.09 8.49 8.52
C TYR A 165 0.06 9.20 7.17
N ILE A 166 -0.91 9.02 6.27
CA ILE A 166 -0.97 9.65 4.94
C ILE A 166 -1.07 11.18 5.01
N GLN A 167 -1.50 11.71 6.15
CA GLN A 167 -1.72 13.13 6.35
C GLN A 167 -0.66 13.77 7.26
N ARG A 168 0.42 13.05 7.56
CA ARG A 168 1.51 13.59 8.39
C ARG A 168 2.20 14.77 7.70
N PRO A 169 2.68 15.76 8.47
CA PRO A 169 3.40 16.90 7.90
C PRO A 169 4.70 16.53 7.17
N ASN A 170 5.36 15.44 7.60
CA ASN A 170 6.54 14.92 6.91
C ASN A 170 6.11 14.27 5.59
N PHE A 171 6.44 14.93 4.49
CA PHE A 171 6.04 14.51 3.14
C PHE A 171 6.55 13.11 2.77
N ASP A 172 7.80 12.78 3.08
CA ASP A 172 8.38 11.49 2.72
C ASP A 172 7.65 10.35 3.45
N ILE A 173 7.39 10.52 4.75
CA ILE A 173 6.64 9.55 5.56
C ILE A 173 5.19 9.42 5.08
N ALA A 174 4.52 10.53 4.80
CA ALA A 174 3.14 10.54 4.30
C ALA A 174 3.04 9.87 2.93
N ALA A 175 3.98 10.13 2.02
CA ALA A 175 4.03 9.50 0.71
C ALA A 175 4.32 8.00 0.80
N ASP A 176 5.22 7.59 1.69
CA ASP A 176 5.54 6.19 1.97
C ASP A 176 4.34 5.42 2.53
N ALA A 177 3.62 6.03 3.48
CA ALA A 177 2.37 5.51 4.03
C ALA A 177 1.29 5.39 2.94
N ALA A 178 1.14 6.41 2.08
CA ALA A 178 0.18 6.41 0.98
C ALA A 178 0.49 5.31 -0.05
N ALA A 179 1.77 5.08 -0.37
CA ALA A 179 2.19 3.99 -1.23
C ALA A 179 1.82 2.61 -0.63
N THR A 180 2.09 2.43 0.66
CA THR A 180 1.75 1.19 1.40
C THR A 180 0.24 0.95 1.43
N PHE A 181 -0.54 1.99 1.75
CA PHE A 181 -1.99 1.95 1.77
C PHE A 181 -2.58 1.62 0.39
N LYS A 182 -2.04 2.22 -0.67
CA LYS A 182 -2.40 1.88 -2.05
C LYS A 182 -2.10 0.42 -2.37
N GLU A 183 -0.93 -0.10 -1.99
CA GLU A 183 -0.59 -1.50 -2.25
C GLU A 183 -1.54 -2.46 -1.54
N LEU A 184 -1.86 -2.21 -0.26
CA LEU A 184 -2.83 -2.98 0.51
C LEU A 184 -4.20 -3.05 -0.20
N LEU A 185 -4.66 -1.93 -0.75
CA LEU A 185 -5.96 -1.79 -1.39
C LEU A 185 -6.01 -2.16 -2.87
N THR A 186 -4.89 -2.54 -3.50
CA THR A 186 -4.87 -2.78 -4.96
C THR A 186 -4.11 -4.03 -5.40
N ARG A 187 -3.26 -4.62 -4.55
CA ARG A 187 -2.42 -5.78 -4.92
C ARG A 187 -3.21 -7.08 -5.00
N HIS A 188 -3.85 -7.50 -3.90
CA HIS A 188 -4.49 -8.82 -3.78
C HIS A 188 -6.00 -8.70 -4.03
N LYS A 189 -6.40 -8.73 -5.29
CA LYS A 189 -7.76 -8.35 -5.75
C LYS A 189 -8.90 -9.03 -5.00
N SER A 190 -8.80 -10.34 -4.78
CA SER A 190 -9.83 -11.10 -4.05
C SER A 190 -9.90 -10.73 -2.57
N THR A 191 -8.76 -10.58 -1.91
CA THR A 191 -8.68 -10.16 -0.51
C THR A 191 -9.20 -8.75 -0.30
N VAL A 192 -8.86 -7.82 -1.20
CA VAL A 192 -9.40 -6.45 -1.17
C VAL A 192 -10.91 -6.45 -1.38
N ALA A 193 -11.41 -7.22 -2.35
CA ALA A 193 -12.85 -7.31 -2.60
C ALA A 193 -13.62 -7.86 -1.40
N GLU A 194 -13.08 -8.90 -0.74
CA GLU A 194 -13.60 -9.46 0.52
C GLU A 194 -13.63 -8.40 1.62
N PHE A 195 -12.48 -7.75 1.88
CA PHE A 195 -12.34 -6.69 2.87
C PHE A 195 -13.33 -5.55 2.64
N LEU A 196 -13.35 -4.98 1.43
CA LEU A 196 -14.24 -3.86 1.12
C LEU A 196 -15.70 -4.28 1.25
N SER A 197 -16.09 -5.45 0.73
CA SER A 197 -17.49 -5.92 0.77
C SER A 197 -17.99 -6.16 2.20
N THR A 198 -17.19 -6.80 3.05
CA THR A 198 -17.51 -6.99 4.47
C THR A 198 -17.64 -5.65 5.20
N ASN A 199 -16.76 -4.69 4.88
CA ASN A 199 -16.84 -3.34 5.46
C ASN A 199 -17.93 -2.45 4.82
N TYR A 200 -18.69 -2.95 3.84
CA TYR A 200 -19.96 -2.35 3.40
C TYR A 200 -21.18 -2.98 4.05
N GLU A 201 -21.15 -4.29 4.29
CA GLU A 201 -22.24 -5.05 4.89
C GLU A 201 -21.95 -5.31 6.38
N TRP A 202 -22.50 -4.46 7.25
CA TRP A 202 -23.42 -4.83 8.34
C TRP A 202 -23.20 -4.17 9.71
N VAL A 203 -24.33 -4.19 10.44
CA VAL A 203 -24.66 -3.67 11.76
C VAL A 203 -23.82 -4.30 12.87
N LYS A 204 -22.90 -3.53 13.45
CA LYS A 204 -22.67 -3.37 14.91
C LYS A 204 -21.33 -2.67 15.11
N THR A 205 -21.41 -1.37 15.39
CA THR A 205 -20.38 -0.57 16.06
C THR A 205 -19.02 -0.55 15.36
N LEU A 206 -18.70 0.59 14.73
CA LEU A 206 -17.35 1.13 14.39
C LEU A 206 -17.05 1.30 12.87
N HIS A 207 -17.52 2.43 12.31
CA HIS A 207 -17.08 3.13 11.07
C HIS A 207 -16.87 2.30 9.79
N LEU A 208 -17.69 2.55 8.77
CA LEU A 208 -17.52 2.00 7.42
C LEU A 208 -16.23 2.54 6.81
N PHE A 209 -15.41 1.68 6.19
CA PHE A 209 -14.14 2.08 5.55
C PHE A 209 -14.31 3.32 4.65
N PHE A 210 -15.38 3.38 3.86
CA PHE A 210 -15.65 4.49 2.96
C PHE A 210 -16.05 5.79 3.68
N ASP A 211 -16.64 5.73 4.87
CA ASP A 211 -16.92 6.95 5.64
C ASP A 211 -15.62 7.63 6.07
N GLU A 212 -14.67 6.83 6.58
CA GLU A 212 -13.34 7.32 6.94
C GLU A 212 -12.55 7.74 5.69
N TYR A 213 -12.60 6.97 4.61
CA TYR A 213 -11.94 7.29 3.34
C TYR A 213 -12.44 8.63 2.77
N ASN A 214 -13.75 8.82 2.74
CA ASN A 214 -14.38 10.02 2.21
C ASN A 214 -14.03 11.25 3.06
N SER A 215 -14.34 11.19 4.36
CA SER A 215 -14.17 12.33 5.27
C SER A 215 -12.71 12.69 5.51
N LYS A 216 -11.81 11.69 5.63
CA LYS A 216 -10.41 11.94 5.95
C LYS A 216 -9.54 12.17 4.73
N LEU A 217 -9.86 11.59 3.56
CA LEU A 217 -8.98 11.66 2.38
C LEU A 217 -9.59 12.45 1.21
N LEU A 218 -10.81 12.14 0.77
CA LEU A 218 -11.44 12.84 -0.36
C LEU A 218 -11.79 14.29 -0.02
N GLU A 219 -12.20 14.53 1.22
CA GLU A 219 -12.54 15.86 1.73
C GLU A 219 -11.38 16.51 2.52
N SER A 220 -10.19 15.90 2.51
CA SER A 220 -9.00 16.45 3.17
C SER A 220 -8.69 17.87 2.68
N SER A 221 -8.18 18.75 3.54
CA SER A 221 -7.69 20.07 3.10
C SER A 221 -6.40 19.98 2.29
N ASN A 222 -5.67 18.86 2.38
CA ASN A 222 -4.42 18.64 1.66
C ASN A 222 -4.68 18.24 0.20
N TYR A 223 -4.20 19.09 -0.73
CA TYR A 223 -4.30 18.87 -2.17
C TYR A 223 -3.75 17.51 -2.63
N ILE A 224 -2.56 17.13 -2.15
CA ILE A 224 -1.88 15.89 -2.56
C ILE A 224 -2.68 14.68 -2.08
N THR A 225 -3.14 14.72 -0.83
CA THR A 225 -4.01 13.68 -0.26
C THR A 225 -5.28 13.52 -1.08
N ARG A 226 -6.01 14.60 -1.36
CA ARG A 226 -7.24 14.54 -2.20
C ARG A 226 -6.95 13.94 -3.56
N ARG A 227 -5.92 14.44 -4.26
CA ARG A 227 -5.55 13.96 -5.60
C ARG A 227 -5.24 12.46 -5.61
N GLN A 228 -4.44 12.00 -4.67
CA GLN A 228 -4.08 10.57 -4.57
C GLN A 228 -5.29 9.71 -4.18
N ALA A 229 -6.14 10.20 -3.28
CA ALA A 229 -7.32 9.48 -2.82
C ALA A 229 -8.39 9.35 -3.90
N VAL A 230 -8.64 10.38 -4.71
CA VAL A 230 -9.60 10.27 -5.83
C VAL A 230 -9.11 9.27 -6.87
N LYS A 231 -7.81 9.31 -7.19
CA LYS A 231 -7.19 8.33 -8.10
C LYS A 231 -7.33 6.91 -7.56
N LEU A 232 -6.97 6.69 -6.30
CA LEU A 232 -7.05 5.37 -5.65
C LEU A 232 -8.50 4.88 -5.56
N LEU A 233 -9.47 5.78 -5.35
CA LEU A 233 -10.88 5.42 -5.40
C LEU A 233 -11.27 4.89 -6.78
N GLY A 234 -10.83 5.56 -7.85
CA GLY A 234 -10.98 5.06 -9.22
C GLY A 234 -10.36 3.68 -9.41
N ASP A 235 -9.09 3.51 -8.99
CA ASP A 235 -8.36 2.23 -9.06
C ASP A 235 -9.14 1.09 -8.34
N MET A 236 -9.77 1.39 -7.20
CA MET A 236 -10.56 0.41 -6.44
C MET A 236 -11.90 0.09 -7.10
N LEU A 237 -12.67 1.10 -7.50
CA LEU A 237 -14.05 0.90 -7.99
C LEU A 237 -14.10 0.37 -9.43
N LEU A 238 -13.07 0.66 -10.25
CA LEU A 238 -12.96 0.14 -11.61
C LEU A 238 -12.43 -1.30 -11.67
N ASP A 239 -11.94 -1.83 -10.55
CA ASP A 239 -11.51 -3.22 -10.50
C ASP A 239 -12.72 -4.16 -10.58
N ARG A 240 -12.68 -5.10 -11.53
CA ARG A 240 -13.72 -6.09 -11.78
C ARG A 240 -14.03 -6.97 -10.55
N SER A 241 -13.05 -7.25 -9.68
CA SER A 241 -13.29 -7.98 -8.43
C SER A 241 -14.15 -7.18 -7.44
N ASN A 242 -14.18 -5.85 -7.57
CA ASN A 242 -14.93 -4.94 -6.70
C ASN A 242 -16.30 -4.52 -7.29
N SER A 243 -16.86 -5.27 -8.23
CA SER A 243 -18.13 -4.88 -8.90
C SER A 243 -19.32 -4.68 -7.94
N ALA A 244 -19.45 -5.51 -6.91
CA ALA A 244 -20.48 -5.37 -5.87
C ALA A 244 -20.26 -4.09 -5.03
N VAL A 245 -19.02 -3.86 -4.61
CA VAL A 245 -18.57 -2.64 -3.91
C VAL A 245 -18.85 -1.40 -4.74
N MET A 246 -18.47 -1.40 -6.02
CA MET A 246 -18.72 -0.31 -6.96
C MET A 246 -20.20 -0.01 -7.06
N THR A 247 -21.04 -1.03 -7.28
CA THR A 247 -22.50 -0.88 -7.39
C THR A 247 -23.09 -0.23 -6.15
N ARG A 248 -22.62 -0.60 -4.94
CA ARG A 248 -23.03 0.02 -3.67
C ARG A 248 -22.54 1.46 -3.57
N TYR A 249 -21.27 1.72 -3.87
CA TYR A 249 -20.68 3.07 -3.80
C TYR A 249 -21.43 4.05 -4.69
N VAL A 250 -21.73 3.68 -5.94
CA VAL A 250 -22.39 4.55 -6.93
C VAL A 250 -23.91 4.66 -6.76
N SER A 251 -24.45 3.95 -5.77
CA SER A 251 -25.85 4.06 -5.37
C SER A 251 -26.04 4.97 -4.14
N SER A 252 -24.96 5.55 -3.60
CA SER A 252 -25.02 6.46 -2.45
C SER A 252 -25.06 7.93 -2.89
N ARG A 253 -26.08 8.65 -2.41
CA ARG A 253 -26.23 10.09 -2.58
C ARG A 253 -25.06 10.90 -2.03
N ASP A 254 -24.55 10.53 -0.86
CA ASP A 254 -23.45 11.26 -0.22
C ASP A 254 -22.16 11.11 -1.01
N ASN A 255 -21.89 9.90 -1.52
CA ASN A 255 -20.76 9.65 -2.40
C ASN A 255 -20.87 10.49 -3.69
N LEU A 256 -22.05 10.54 -4.32
CA LEU A 256 -22.28 11.38 -5.50
C LEU A 256 -21.96 12.85 -5.21
N ARG A 257 -22.43 13.36 -4.07
CA ARG A 257 -22.19 14.76 -3.67
C ARG A 257 -20.70 15.07 -3.53
N ILE A 258 -19.92 14.18 -2.91
CA ILE A 258 -18.47 14.32 -2.77
C ILE A 258 -17.82 14.40 -4.17
N LEU A 259 -18.15 13.47 -5.06
CA LEU A 259 -17.59 13.46 -6.42
C LEU A 259 -17.99 14.69 -7.24
N MET A 260 -19.23 15.16 -7.11
CA MET A 260 -19.69 16.39 -7.77
C MET A 260 -18.96 17.65 -7.25
N ASN A 261 -18.57 17.68 -5.97
CA ASN A 261 -17.73 18.74 -5.43
C ASN A 261 -16.30 18.66 -5.98
N LEU A 262 -15.72 17.46 -6.05
CA LEU A 262 -14.38 17.24 -6.60
C LEU A 262 -14.28 17.61 -8.08
N LEU A 263 -15.34 17.39 -8.87
CA LEU A 263 -15.44 17.86 -10.26
C LEU A 263 -15.41 19.39 -10.40
N ARG A 264 -15.66 20.13 -9.31
CA ARG A 264 -15.66 21.59 -9.27
C ARG A 264 -14.39 22.17 -8.65
N GLU A 265 -13.44 21.34 -8.23
CA GLU A 265 -12.16 21.79 -7.68
C GLU A 265 -11.40 22.65 -8.69
N SER A 266 -10.55 23.57 -8.22
CA SER A 266 -9.71 24.38 -9.11
C SER A 266 -8.65 23.56 -9.85
N SER A 267 -8.25 22.41 -9.30
CA SER A 267 -7.24 21.56 -9.89
C SER A 267 -7.82 20.68 -10.99
N LYS A 268 -7.41 20.95 -12.23
CA LYS A 268 -7.72 20.14 -13.41
C LYS A 268 -7.37 18.66 -13.23
N SER A 269 -6.27 18.35 -12.54
CA SER A 269 -5.90 16.95 -12.26
C SER A 269 -6.89 16.25 -11.32
N ILE A 270 -7.46 16.95 -10.33
CA ILE A 270 -8.49 16.36 -9.46
C ILE A 270 -9.79 16.19 -10.24
N GLN A 271 -10.17 17.17 -11.07
CA GLN A 271 -11.37 17.07 -11.90
C GLN A 271 -11.33 15.85 -12.83
N ILE A 272 -10.19 15.59 -13.47
CA ILE A 272 -10.00 14.43 -14.36
C ILE A 272 -10.15 13.11 -13.59
N GLU A 273 -9.48 12.97 -12.45
CA GLU A 273 -9.59 11.75 -11.63
C GLU A 273 -11.01 11.58 -11.07
N ALA A 274 -11.66 12.69 -10.67
CA ALA A 274 -13.05 12.67 -10.20
C ALA A 274 -14.02 12.27 -11.31
N PHE A 275 -13.75 12.66 -12.55
CA PHE A 275 -14.53 12.25 -13.72
C PHE A 275 -14.48 10.73 -13.92
N HIS A 276 -13.30 10.09 -13.77
CA HIS A 276 -13.18 8.64 -13.89
C HIS A 276 -14.01 7.86 -12.87
N VAL A 277 -14.28 8.43 -11.70
CA VAL A 277 -15.21 7.85 -10.72
C VAL A 277 -16.66 8.26 -11.02
N PHE A 278 -16.90 9.53 -11.33
CA PHE A 278 -18.23 10.07 -11.60
C PHE A 278 -18.91 9.38 -12.78
N LYS A 279 -18.16 9.00 -13.83
CA LYS A 279 -18.72 8.26 -14.96
C LYS A 279 -19.41 6.96 -14.55
N LEU A 280 -19.02 6.34 -13.44
CA LEU A 280 -19.67 5.13 -12.91
C LEU A 280 -21.07 5.42 -12.38
N PHE A 281 -21.30 6.61 -11.81
CA PHE A 281 -22.64 7.05 -11.41
C PHE A 281 -23.54 7.25 -12.62
N ALA A 282 -23.02 7.87 -13.70
CA ALA A 282 -23.75 8.05 -14.94
C ALA A 282 -24.04 6.71 -15.65
N ALA A 283 -23.06 5.80 -15.68
CA ALA A 283 -23.19 4.50 -16.35
C ALA A 283 -24.06 3.48 -15.58
N ASN A 284 -24.35 3.72 -14.29
CA ASN A 284 -25.16 2.80 -13.48
C ASN A 284 -26.55 2.59 -14.10
N GLN A 285 -26.89 1.39 -14.56
CA GLN A 285 -28.20 1.14 -15.17
C GLN A 285 -29.34 1.10 -14.14
N LYS A 286 -29.01 0.87 -12.86
CA LYS A 286 -29.95 0.78 -11.73
C LYS A 286 -29.80 1.97 -10.78
N LYS A 287 -29.66 3.19 -11.31
CA LYS A 287 -29.56 4.42 -10.49
C LYS A 287 -30.76 4.53 -9.55
N PRO A 288 -30.53 4.74 -8.24
CA PRO A 288 -31.55 5.14 -7.29
C PRO A 288 -32.26 6.45 -7.68
N ALA A 289 -33.50 6.66 -7.21
CA ALA A 289 -34.32 7.81 -7.57
C ALA A 289 -33.74 9.15 -7.09
N ASP A 290 -33.10 9.15 -5.93
CA ASP A 290 -32.41 10.32 -5.36
C ASP A 290 -31.16 10.71 -6.19
N ILE A 291 -30.39 9.73 -6.67
CA ILE A 291 -29.28 9.94 -7.61
C ILE A 291 -29.79 10.58 -8.91
N ILE A 292 -30.85 10.03 -9.50
CA ILE A 292 -31.48 10.60 -10.70
C ILE A 292 -31.92 12.04 -10.43
N SER A 293 -32.62 12.28 -9.33
CA SER A 293 -33.11 13.59 -8.94
C SER A 293 -31.99 14.62 -8.84
N ILE A 294 -30.85 14.26 -8.23
CA ILE A 294 -29.67 15.14 -8.13
C ILE A 294 -29.08 15.46 -9.50
N LEU A 295 -28.91 14.45 -10.37
CA LEU A 295 -28.36 14.64 -11.71
C LEU A 295 -29.29 15.50 -12.59
N VAL A 296 -30.61 15.29 -12.50
CA VAL A 296 -31.62 16.09 -13.20
C VAL A 296 -31.60 17.54 -12.69
N ALA A 297 -31.64 17.75 -11.37
CA ALA A 297 -31.63 19.09 -10.78
C ALA A 297 -30.38 19.90 -11.12
N ASN A 298 -29.25 19.25 -11.39
CA ASN A 298 -27.98 19.88 -11.73
C ASN A 298 -27.61 19.76 -13.23
N ARG A 299 -28.51 19.25 -14.07
CA ARG A 299 -28.22 18.86 -15.48
C ARG A 299 -27.49 19.95 -16.24
N SER A 300 -28.06 21.14 -16.35
CA SER A 300 -27.49 22.22 -17.18
C SER A 300 -26.08 22.62 -16.72
N LYS A 301 -25.84 22.62 -15.41
CA LYS A 301 -24.52 22.94 -14.83
C LYS A 301 -23.51 21.82 -15.07
N LEU A 302 -23.93 20.56 -14.92
CA LEU A 302 -23.09 19.39 -15.17
C LEU A 302 -22.70 19.29 -16.65
N LEU A 303 -23.64 19.45 -17.58
CA LEU A 303 -23.35 19.39 -19.02
C LEU A 303 -22.35 20.46 -19.44
N ARG A 304 -22.51 21.70 -18.92
CA ARG A 304 -21.54 22.76 -19.16
C ARG A 304 -20.16 22.42 -18.59
N LEU A 305 -20.10 21.99 -17.32
CA LEU A 305 -18.87 21.63 -16.65
C LEU A 305 -18.11 20.52 -17.40
N LEU A 306 -18.82 19.48 -17.84
CA LEU A 306 -18.25 18.36 -18.60
C LEU A 306 -17.84 18.76 -20.02
N GLY A 307 -18.57 19.66 -20.68
CA GLY A 307 -18.18 20.20 -21.98
C GLY A 307 -16.88 21.01 -21.92
N ASP A 308 -16.68 21.76 -20.83
CA ASP A 308 -15.48 22.56 -20.58
C ASP A 308 -14.30 21.71 -20.07
N LEU A 309 -14.54 20.50 -19.56
CA LEU A 309 -13.52 19.58 -19.09
C LEU A 309 -12.72 19.02 -20.27
N LYS A 310 -11.48 19.48 -20.40
CA LYS A 310 -10.52 19.02 -21.41
C LYS A 310 -9.29 18.44 -20.72
N ILE A 311 -8.58 17.59 -21.41
CA ILE A 311 -7.26 17.09 -21.01
C ILE A 311 -6.19 17.69 -21.94
N ASP A 312 -4.94 17.78 -21.45
CA ASP A 312 -3.87 18.46 -22.21
C ASP A 312 -3.27 17.56 -23.31
N LYS A 313 -3.52 16.25 -23.24
CA LYS A 313 -3.10 15.26 -24.24
C LYS A 313 -4.34 14.74 -24.95
N GLU A 314 -4.20 14.41 -26.23
CA GLU A 314 -5.25 13.66 -26.94
C GLU A 314 -5.38 12.27 -26.31
N ASP A 315 -6.51 12.01 -25.65
CA ASP A 315 -6.92 10.70 -25.15
C ASP A 315 -8.34 10.44 -25.68
N GLU A 316 -8.40 9.64 -26.75
CA GLU A 316 -9.66 9.30 -27.42
C GLU A 316 -10.62 8.56 -26.47
N GLN A 317 -10.09 7.75 -25.54
CA GLN A 317 -10.91 7.03 -24.58
C GLN A 317 -11.56 7.98 -23.58
N PHE A 318 -10.83 8.96 -23.08
CA PHE A 318 -11.38 9.98 -22.19
C PHE A 318 -12.49 10.77 -22.88
N GLU A 319 -12.28 11.21 -24.12
CA GLU A 319 -13.29 11.97 -24.86
C GLU A 319 -14.53 11.12 -25.20
N ALA A 320 -14.36 9.84 -25.53
CA ALA A 320 -15.46 8.90 -25.73
C ALA A 320 -16.27 8.68 -24.44
N ASP A 321 -15.60 8.43 -23.31
CA ASP A 321 -16.25 8.29 -22.01
C ASP A 321 -17.04 9.56 -21.65
N LYS A 322 -16.44 10.74 -21.89
CA LYS A 322 -17.06 12.04 -21.62
C LYS A 322 -18.31 12.27 -22.46
N ALA A 323 -18.23 11.98 -23.76
CA ALA A 323 -19.37 12.08 -24.66
C ALA A 323 -20.51 11.14 -24.22
N GLN A 324 -20.19 9.91 -23.79
CA GLN A 324 -21.18 8.97 -23.28
C GLN A 324 -21.85 9.47 -21.99
N VAL A 325 -21.08 9.97 -21.02
CA VAL A 325 -21.61 10.53 -19.77
C VAL A 325 -22.53 11.74 -20.04
N ILE A 326 -22.13 12.64 -20.94
CA ILE A 326 -22.93 13.80 -21.36
C ILE A 326 -24.27 13.33 -21.95
N LYS A 327 -24.22 12.33 -22.85
CA LYS A 327 -25.42 11.75 -23.47
C LYS A 327 -26.35 11.14 -22.43
N GLU A 328 -25.80 10.35 -21.49
CA GLU A 328 -26.58 9.70 -20.43
C GLU A 328 -27.26 10.73 -19.52
N ILE A 329 -26.55 11.77 -19.09
CA ILE A 329 -27.12 12.83 -18.23
C ILE A 329 -28.19 13.64 -18.97
N ALA A 330 -27.97 13.95 -20.25
CA ALA A 330 -28.94 14.69 -21.06
C ALA A 330 -30.25 13.91 -21.26
N ALA A 331 -30.15 12.58 -21.39
CA ALA A 331 -31.29 11.68 -21.60
C ALA A 331 -32.03 11.29 -20.31
N LEU A 332 -31.55 11.68 -19.12
CA LEU A 332 -32.28 11.40 -17.87
C LEU A 332 -33.64 12.08 -17.91
N GLU A 333 -34.66 11.41 -17.39
CA GLU A 333 -35.97 12.00 -17.16
C GLU A 333 -36.21 12.11 -15.65
N PRO A 334 -36.95 13.14 -15.19
CA PRO A 334 -37.45 13.15 -13.82
C PRO A 334 -38.29 11.89 -13.62
N ARG A 335 -37.90 11.01 -12.68
CA ARG A 335 -38.80 9.93 -12.25
C ARG A 335 -39.77 10.54 -11.25
N ASP A 336 -41.07 10.36 -11.49
CA ASP A 336 -42.09 10.70 -10.51
C ASP A 336 -41.78 9.94 -9.22
N VAL A 337 -41.56 10.69 -8.15
CA VAL A 337 -41.40 10.14 -6.80
C VAL A 337 -42.81 9.76 -6.35
N ALA A 338 -43.20 8.51 -6.61
CA ALA A 338 -44.43 7.93 -6.10
C ALA A 338 -44.36 7.74 -4.58
#